data_AF-A0A6B1FDE3-F1
#
_entry.id   AF-A0A6B1FDE3-F1
#
_cell.length_a   1.000
_cell.length_b   1.000
_cell.length_c   1.000
_cell.angle_alpha   90.00
_cell.angle_beta   90.00
_cell.angle_gamma   90.00
#
_symmetry.space_group_name_H-M   'P 1'
#
loop_
_entity.id
_entity.type
_entity.pdbx_description
1 polymer ?
#
loop_
_entity_poly.entity_id
_entity_poly.type
_entity_poly.pdbx_seq_one_letter_code
_entity_poly.pdbx_strand_id
1 'polypeptide(L)'
;MAPRDDRPRLSPYEMLFPEASFPDDRFPAIDEEARERGVDTGNPAAFVMLGSVQGILADLRTDDARAETAHDHGAVLHFAYRMWRAGPSITPVGADTLRELLAAHPAGPPQSDDWTAALSGQAGYIQLPRHLLWLEEGDAGEPGDRTSPEPPGTHAAEPAGYEGTPNAQHPPPESVDGLFWAADRTGAINLALVTGVRPDRPGYGIVPVPPQPLSALPEWAAGPAREGGGDFTTSLPGAELDGLLGIRTQAEVFKLAALLLRHLTRP
;
A
#
# COMPACT_ATOMS: atom_id res chain seq x y z
N MET A 1 12.12 25.04 -17.30
CA MET A 1 12.08 24.70 -15.86
C MET A 1 12.36 23.20 -15.79
N ALA A 2 13.50 22.77 -15.28
CA ALA A 2 13.77 21.34 -15.14
C ALA A 2 12.69 20.71 -14.25
N PRO A 3 12.16 19.51 -14.57
CA PRO A 3 11.18 18.85 -13.71
C PRO A 3 11.79 18.65 -12.32
N ARG A 4 11.01 18.91 -11.27
CA ARG A 4 11.43 18.80 -9.86
C ARG A 4 11.78 17.37 -9.40
N ASP A 5 11.89 16.40 -10.32
CA ASP A 5 11.80 14.96 -10.05
C ASP A 5 13.14 14.20 -10.17
N ASP A 6 14.26 14.88 -10.45
CA ASP A 6 15.54 14.22 -10.79
C ASP A 6 16.37 13.67 -9.61
N ARG A 7 15.88 13.75 -8.35
CA ARG A 7 16.54 13.07 -7.23
C ARG A 7 15.90 11.71 -6.96
N PRO A 8 16.67 10.60 -6.93
CA PRO A 8 16.15 9.32 -6.50
C PRO A 8 15.58 9.45 -5.08
N ARG A 9 14.33 9.02 -4.92
CA ARG A 9 13.67 8.97 -3.60
C ARG A 9 14.14 7.71 -2.90
N LEU A 10 14.38 7.84 -1.59
CA LEU A 10 14.46 6.66 -0.75
C LEU A 10 13.07 6.03 -0.69
N SER A 11 12.98 4.77 -1.06
CA SER A 11 11.82 3.92 -0.80
C SER A 11 11.64 3.71 0.71
N PRO A 12 10.45 3.32 1.20
CA PRO A 12 10.27 2.95 2.61
C PRO A 12 11.24 1.86 3.08
N TYR A 13 11.64 0.97 2.16
CA TYR A 13 12.67 -0.03 2.38
C TYR A 13 14.01 0.63 2.73
N GLU A 14 14.49 1.57 1.91
CA GLU A 14 15.75 2.29 2.13
C GLU A 14 15.68 3.26 3.32
N MET A 15 14.48 3.76 3.65
CA MET A 15 14.26 4.59 4.84
C MET A 15 14.32 3.77 6.14
N LEU A 16 13.78 2.54 6.13
CA LEU A 16 13.76 1.66 7.30
C LEU A 16 15.10 0.96 7.52
N PHE A 17 15.82 0.65 6.44
CA PHE A 17 17.10 -0.05 6.45
C PHE A 17 18.20 0.81 5.82
N PRO A 18 18.76 1.79 6.56
CA PRO A 18 19.77 2.69 6.02
C PRO A 18 21.10 1.99 5.70
N GLU A 19 21.35 0.85 6.35
CA GLU A 19 22.54 0.02 6.11
C GLU A 19 22.24 -1.08 5.10
N ALA A 20 22.96 -1.09 3.97
CA ALA A 20 22.74 -2.05 2.90
C ALA A 20 22.98 -3.52 3.31
N SER A 21 23.78 -3.77 4.37
CA SER A 21 24.01 -5.13 4.87
C SER A 21 22.90 -5.64 5.79
N PHE A 22 22.03 -4.75 6.30
CA PHE A 22 21.01 -5.11 7.28
C PHE A 22 20.17 -6.33 6.87
N PRO A 23 19.64 -6.41 5.63
CA PRO A 23 18.85 -7.58 5.20
C PRO A 23 19.66 -8.87 5.26
N ASP A 24 20.90 -8.85 4.76
CA ASP A 24 21.76 -10.03 4.70
C ASP A 24 22.25 -10.47 6.10
N ASP A 25 22.36 -9.53 7.04
CA ASP A 25 22.76 -9.81 8.42
C ASP A 25 21.60 -10.34 9.27
N ARG A 26 20.36 -9.90 9.01
CA ARG A 26 19.21 -10.13 9.92
C ARG A 26 18.15 -11.08 9.38
N PHE A 27 17.88 -11.08 8.08
CA PHE A 27 16.80 -11.90 7.51
C PHE A 27 17.06 -13.41 7.48
N PRO A 28 18.31 -13.91 7.39
CA PRO A 28 18.56 -15.35 7.53
C PRO A 28 18.06 -15.94 8.85
N ALA A 29 18.11 -15.18 9.96
CA ALA A 29 17.59 -15.63 11.25
C ALA A 29 16.07 -15.77 11.25
N ILE A 30 15.35 -14.94 10.47
CA ILE A 30 13.91 -15.04 10.30
C ILE A 30 13.54 -16.31 9.52
N ASP A 31 14.25 -16.58 8.42
CA ASP A 31 13.97 -17.76 7.58
C ASP A 31 14.26 -19.06 8.36
N GLU A 32 15.34 -19.08 9.14
CA GLU A 32 15.67 -20.20 10.00
C GLU A 32 14.61 -20.43 11.09
N GLU A 33 14.23 -19.39 11.84
CA GLU A 33 13.19 -19.50 12.87
C GLU A 33 11.84 -19.94 12.27
N ALA A 34 11.44 -19.34 11.14
CA ALA A 34 10.19 -19.68 10.47
C ALA A 34 10.17 -21.15 10.02
N ARG A 35 11.29 -21.65 9.49
CA ARG A 35 11.45 -23.04 9.08
C ARG A 35 11.39 -23.99 10.26
N GLU A 36 12.07 -23.69 11.37
CA GLU A 36 12.05 -24.50 12.58
C GLU A 36 10.65 -24.58 13.21
N ARG A 37 9.90 -23.47 13.15
CA ARG A 37 8.55 -23.36 13.73
C ARG A 37 7.42 -23.76 12.76
N GLY A 38 7.73 -24.01 11.49
CA GLY A 38 6.73 -24.29 10.45
C GLY A 38 5.77 -23.12 10.19
N VAL A 39 6.25 -21.88 10.36
CA VAL A 39 5.44 -20.67 10.18
C VAL A 39 5.42 -20.27 8.70
N ASP A 40 4.22 -20.02 8.18
CA ASP A 40 4.06 -19.43 6.85
C ASP A 40 4.40 -17.93 6.89
N THR A 41 5.56 -17.58 6.36
CA THR A 41 6.02 -16.19 6.23
C THR A 41 5.24 -15.39 5.17
N GLY A 42 4.36 -16.03 4.39
CA GLY A 42 3.39 -15.36 3.53
C GLY A 42 2.25 -14.72 4.29
N ASN A 43 1.94 -15.19 5.50
CA ASN A 43 0.92 -14.61 6.35
C ASN A 43 1.52 -13.47 7.20
N PRO A 44 1.14 -12.20 6.99
CA PRO A 44 1.71 -11.07 7.73
C PRO A 44 1.51 -11.20 9.25
N ALA A 45 0.34 -11.67 9.69
CA ALA A 45 0.02 -11.83 11.11
C ALA A 45 0.87 -12.92 11.76
N ALA A 46 1.14 -14.03 11.05
CA ALA A 46 2.01 -15.08 11.56
C ALA A 46 3.49 -14.65 11.56
N PHE A 47 3.91 -13.92 10.51
CA PHE A 47 5.27 -13.39 10.36
C PHE A 47 5.65 -12.46 11.50
N VAL A 48 4.79 -11.50 11.86
CA VAL A 48 5.11 -10.55 12.94
C VAL A 48 5.28 -11.24 14.29
N MET A 49 4.74 -12.45 14.49
CA MET A 49 4.85 -13.18 15.76
C MET A 49 6.16 -13.96 15.93
N LEU A 50 7.07 -13.91 14.95
CA LEU A 50 8.41 -14.50 15.06
C LEU A 50 9.28 -13.66 16.01
N GLY A 51 10.08 -14.33 16.85
CA GLY A 51 10.93 -13.69 17.84
C GLY A 51 12.02 -12.82 17.20
N SER A 52 12.62 -13.31 16.12
CA SER A 52 13.57 -12.57 15.28
C SER A 52 12.96 -11.28 14.70
N VAL A 53 11.71 -11.35 14.23
CA VAL A 53 10.97 -10.19 13.72
C VAL A 53 10.66 -9.20 14.83
N GLN A 54 10.17 -9.67 15.99
CA GLN A 54 9.94 -8.82 17.15
C GLN A 54 11.22 -8.14 17.65
N GLY A 55 12.35 -8.83 17.63
CA GLY A 55 13.66 -8.27 17.95
C GLY A 55 14.05 -7.13 17.00
N ILE A 56 13.89 -7.34 15.69
CA ILE A 56 14.12 -6.27 14.69
C ILE A 56 13.17 -5.09 14.91
N LEU A 57 11.88 -5.33 15.13
CA LEU A 57 10.91 -4.24 15.36
C LEU A 57 11.20 -3.47 16.66
N ALA A 58 11.74 -4.13 17.68
CA ALA A 58 12.21 -3.47 18.89
C ALA A 58 13.44 -2.59 18.61
N ASP A 59 14.40 -3.06 17.80
CA ASP A 59 15.58 -2.29 17.41
C ASP A 59 15.22 -1.07 16.53
N LEU A 60 14.18 -1.18 15.70
CA LEU A 60 13.69 -0.10 14.82
C LEU A 60 12.84 0.94 15.55
N ARG A 61 12.41 0.68 16.78
CA ARG A 61 11.67 1.66 17.60
C ARG A 61 12.64 2.70 18.14
N THR A 62 12.66 3.87 17.52
CA THR A 62 13.22 5.07 18.15
C THR A 62 12.33 5.52 19.32
N ASP A 63 12.89 6.22 20.31
CA ASP A 63 12.18 6.65 21.54
C ASP A 63 10.87 7.45 21.29
N ASP A 64 10.68 8.04 20.10
CA ASP A 64 9.47 8.80 19.68
C ASP A 64 8.44 7.98 18.85
N ALA A 65 8.64 6.67 18.65
CA ALA A 65 7.80 5.85 17.77
C ALA A 65 6.41 5.56 18.38
N ARG A 66 5.35 6.13 17.80
CA ARG A 66 3.94 5.89 18.18
C ARG A 66 3.50 4.47 17.81
N ALA A 67 2.47 3.93 18.46
CA ALA A 67 1.95 2.58 18.18
C ALA A 67 1.55 2.35 16.70
N GLU A 68 1.08 3.38 16.01
CA GLU A 68 0.77 3.37 14.57
C GLU A 68 2.04 3.07 13.73
N THR A 69 3.17 3.70 14.05
CA THR A 69 4.45 3.46 13.35
C THR A 69 4.96 2.03 13.50
N ALA A 70 4.60 1.33 14.59
CA ALA A 70 5.00 -0.06 14.78
C ALA A 70 4.27 -1.03 13.83
N HIS A 71 3.00 -0.75 13.51
CA HIS A 71 2.25 -1.53 12.53
C HIS A 71 2.79 -1.30 11.12
N ASP A 72 3.09 -0.04 10.78
CA ASP A 72 3.69 0.33 9.50
C ASP A 72 5.07 -0.32 9.32
N HIS A 73 5.92 -0.28 10.35
CA HIS A 73 7.23 -0.94 10.33
C HIS A 73 7.08 -2.46 10.18
N GLY A 74 6.09 -3.07 10.85
CA GLY A 74 5.78 -4.50 10.70
C GLY A 74 5.42 -4.87 9.26
N ALA A 75 4.56 -4.07 8.63
CA ALA A 75 4.16 -4.25 7.23
C ALA A 75 5.35 -4.06 6.27
N VAL A 76 6.13 -2.99 6.42
CA VAL A 76 7.32 -2.76 5.57
C VAL A 76 8.35 -3.87 5.76
N LEU A 77 8.61 -4.31 7.00
CA LEU A 77 9.52 -5.41 7.27
C LEU A 77 9.04 -6.72 6.62
N HIS A 78 7.73 -6.99 6.62
CA HIS A 78 7.16 -8.15 5.92
C HIS A 78 7.44 -8.10 4.41
N PHE A 79 7.16 -6.98 3.75
CA PHE A 79 7.45 -6.83 2.32
C PHE A 79 8.95 -6.83 2.03
N ALA A 80 9.76 -6.19 2.87
CA ALA A 80 11.21 -6.17 2.74
C ALA A 80 11.83 -7.58 2.79
N TYR A 81 11.38 -8.40 3.74
CA TYR A 81 11.78 -9.79 3.85
C TYR A 81 11.39 -10.59 2.59
N ARG A 82 10.15 -10.39 2.11
CA ARG A 82 9.65 -11.05 0.90
C ARG A 82 10.46 -10.65 -0.34
N MET A 83 10.80 -9.38 -0.48
CA MET A 83 11.65 -8.85 -1.55
C MET A 83 13.07 -9.44 -1.48
N TRP A 84 13.68 -9.50 -0.29
CA TRP A 84 14.99 -10.11 -0.11
C TRP A 84 15.01 -11.57 -0.57
N ARG A 85 14.00 -12.37 -0.21
CA ARG A 85 13.90 -13.77 -0.67
C ARG A 85 13.67 -13.93 -2.18
N ALA A 86 12.96 -12.98 -2.80
CA ALA A 86 12.66 -13.02 -4.23
C ALA A 86 13.78 -12.42 -5.10
N GLY A 87 14.71 -11.68 -4.50
CA GLY A 87 15.58 -10.74 -5.19
C GLY A 87 14.98 -9.33 -5.12
N PRO A 88 15.59 -8.37 -4.41
CA PRO A 88 15.00 -7.04 -4.24
C PRO A 88 14.72 -6.35 -5.57
N SER A 89 13.47 -5.92 -5.76
CA SER A 89 13.03 -5.20 -6.96
C SER A 89 12.31 -3.92 -6.59
N ILE A 90 12.92 -2.77 -6.90
CA ILE A 90 12.30 -1.44 -6.80
C ILE A 90 12.18 -0.90 -8.22
N THR A 91 10.94 -0.67 -8.67
CA THR A 91 10.69 -0.22 -10.05
C THR A 91 9.99 1.14 -10.06
N PRO A 92 10.64 2.21 -10.54
CA PRO A 92 10.00 3.50 -10.70
C PRO A 92 9.07 3.50 -11.92
N VAL A 93 7.93 4.19 -11.79
CA VAL A 93 6.97 4.43 -12.87
C VAL A 93 6.85 5.93 -13.11
N GLY A 94 6.99 6.34 -14.38
CA GLY A 94 6.87 7.75 -14.79
C GLY A 94 5.42 8.24 -14.80
N ALA A 95 5.23 9.55 -14.68
CA ALA A 95 3.91 10.18 -14.67
C ALA A 95 3.09 9.88 -15.93
N ASP A 96 3.72 9.96 -17.10
CA ASP A 96 3.04 9.72 -18.36
C ASP A 96 2.63 8.25 -18.50
N THR A 97 3.53 7.32 -18.16
CA THR A 97 3.22 5.88 -18.12
C THR A 97 2.06 5.57 -17.17
N LEU A 98 2.06 6.14 -15.96
CA LEU A 98 0.96 5.92 -15.02
C LEU A 98 -0.37 6.46 -15.58
N ARG A 99 -0.38 7.67 -16.15
CA ARG A 99 -1.60 8.24 -16.75
C ARG A 99 -2.11 7.40 -17.93
N GLU A 100 -1.21 6.95 -18.80
CA GLU A 100 -1.56 6.08 -19.92
C GLU A 100 -2.18 4.77 -19.43
N LEU A 101 -1.59 4.14 -18.42
CA LEU A 101 -2.11 2.90 -17.83
C LEU A 101 -3.51 3.09 -17.23
N LEU A 102 -3.73 4.18 -16.50
CA LEU A 102 -5.01 4.44 -15.81
C LEU A 102 -6.11 4.94 -16.76
N ALA A 103 -5.75 5.64 -17.84
CA ALA A 103 -6.69 6.02 -18.89
C ALA A 103 -7.06 4.84 -19.80
N ALA A 104 -6.15 3.89 -19.99
CA ALA A 104 -6.39 2.70 -20.79
C ALA A 104 -7.45 1.82 -20.13
N HIS A 105 -8.59 1.70 -20.81
CA HIS A 105 -9.54 0.63 -20.54
C HIS A 105 -9.13 -0.53 -21.44
N PRO A 106 -8.40 -1.55 -20.95
CA PRO A 106 -7.96 -2.62 -21.81
C PRO A 106 -9.18 -3.28 -22.45
N ALA A 107 -9.32 -3.11 -23.77
CA ALA A 107 -10.42 -3.69 -24.52
C ALA A 107 -10.18 -5.20 -24.67
N GLY A 108 -11.13 -5.99 -24.19
CA GLY A 108 -11.14 -7.45 -24.34
C GLY A 108 -10.71 -8.20 -23.08
N PRO A 109 -11.06 -9.50 -22.98
CA PRO A 109 -10.62 -10.32 -21.88
C PRO A 109 -9.09 -10.29 -21.85
N PRO A 110 -8.49 -10.22 -20.65
CA PRO A 110 -7.05 -10.29 -20.51
C PRO A 110 -6.56 -11.51 -21.28
N GLN A 111 -5.62 -11.30 -22.21
CA GLN A 111 -4.87 -12.42 -22.75
C GLN A 111 -4.26 -13.12 -21.55
N SER A 112 -4.57 -14.41 -21.41
CA SER A 112 -4.06 -15.26 -20.35
C SER A 112 -2.57 -15.48 -20.58
N ASP A 113 -1.79 -14.43 -20.42
CA ASP A 113 -0.40 -14.57 -20.02
C ASP A 113 -0.49 -15.20 -18.62
N ASP A 114 0.26 -16.24 -18.31
CA ASP A 114 0.14 -16.94 -17.04
C ASP A 114 0.72 -16.05 -15.92
N TRP A 115 -0.04 -15.03 -15.49
CA TRP A 115 0.31 -14.09 -14.42
C TRP A 115 0.67 -14.85 -13.16
N THR A 116 -0.02 -15.96 -12.92
CA THR A 116 0.28 -16.86 -11.82
C THR A 116 1.71 -17.37 -11.94
N ALA A 117 2.08 -17.98 -13.06
CA ALA A 117 3.45 -18.44 -13.27
C ALA A 117 4.48 -17.29 -13.27
N ALA A 118 4.17 -16.16 -13.87
CA ALA A 118 5.10 -15.03 -14.01
C ALA A 118 5.41 -14.33 -12.67
N LEU A 119 4.41 -14.24 -11.78
CA LEU A 119 4.54 -13.53 -10.50
C LEU A 119 4.73 -14.47 -9.31
N SER A 120 4.49 -15.77 -9.44
CA SER A 120 4.56 -16.69 -8.31
C SER A 120 5.92 -16.63 -7.59
N GLY A 121 5.88 -16.37 -6.29
CA GLY A 121 7.07 -16.25 -5.45
C GLY A 121 7.87 -14.95 -5.65
N GLN A 122 7.38 -14.00 -6.44
CA GLN A 122 7.98 -12.69 -6.64
C GLN A 122 7.44 -11.66 -5.64
N ALA A 123 8.23 -10.63 -5.38
CA ALA A 123 7.83 -9.49 -4.56
C ALA A 123 8.61 -8.24 -5.00
N GLY A 124 8.02 -7.07 -4.78
CA GLY A 124 8.66 -5.82 -5.16
C GLY A 124 7.96 -4.58 -4.61
N TYR A 125 8.59 -3.45 -4.86
CA TYR A 125 8.05 -2.13 -4.61
C TYR A 125 7.99 -1.34 -5.91
N ILE A 126 6.81 -0.80 -6.22
CA ILE A 126 6.59 0.06 -7.37
C ILE A 126 6.54 1.49 -6.86
N GLN A 127 7.51 2.30 -7.27
CA GLN A 127 7.59 3.69 -6.84
C GLN A 127 6.80 4.56 -7.83
N LEU A 128 5.84 5.31 -7.31
CA LEU A 128 4.91 6.11 -8.10
C LEU A 128 5.36 7.59 -8.22
N PRO A 129 4.89 8.31 -9.25
CA PRO A 129 5.14 9.73 -9.43
C PRO A 129 4.69 10.56 -8.21
N ARG A 130 5.48 11.56 -7.81
CA ARG A 130 5.13 12.42 -6.66
C ARG A 130 3.79 13.09 -6.94
N HIS A 131 2.92 13.15 -5.94
CA HIS A 131 1.78 14.05 -5.94
C HIS A 131 0.82 13.90 -7.13
N LEU A 132 0.89 12.77 -7.86
CA LEU A 132 0.00 12.52 -8.99
C LEU A 132 -1.24 11.78 -8.53
N LEU A 133 -1.07 10.80 -7.64
CA LEU A 133 -2.12 9.95 -7.11
C LEU A 133 -2.29 10.26 -5.62
N TRP A 134 -3.53 10.46 -5.19
CA TRP A 134 -3.86 10.85 -3.84
C TRP A 134 -4.84 9.86 -3.22
N LEU A 135 -4.57 9.45 -1.99
CA LEU A 135 -5.50 8.72 -1.17
C LEU A 135 -6.50 9.72 -0.60
N GLU A 136 -7.75 9.60 -1.04
CA GLU A 136 -8.87 10.41 -0.60
C GLU A 136 -9.74 9.63 0.37
N GLU A 137 -10.68 10.35 0.99
CA GLU A 137 -11.66 9.73 1.86
C GLU A 137 -12.48 8.66 1.12
N GLY A 138 -12.46 7.44 1.68
CA GLY A 138 -13.19 6.29 1.19
C GLY A 138 -12.66 4.98 1.81
N ASP A 139 -13.27 3.86 1.45
CA ASP A 139 -12.97 2.53 2.01
C ASP A 139 -11.75 1.87 1.33
N ALA A 140 -10.68 2.62 1.16
CA ALA A 140 -9.46 2.13 0.50
C ALA A 140 -8.60 1.22 1.40
N GLY A 141 -8.99 1.01 2.67
CA GLY A 141 -8.21 0.21 3.62
C GLY A 141 -8.77 0.12 5.03
N GLU A 142 -10.09 0.20 5.26
CA GLU A 142 -10.61 -0.06 6.61
C GLU A 142 -10.73 -1.56 6.88
N PRO A 143 -10.11 -2.10 7.95
CA PRO A 143 -10.62 -3.33 8.56
C PRO A 143 -11.98 -2.97 9.14
N GLY A 144 -13.05 -3.60 8.65
CA GLY A 144 -14.41 -3.30 9.06
C GLY A 144 -14.62 -3.42 10.58
N ASP A 145 -14.58 -2.30 11.28
CA ASP A 145 -15.31 -2.06 12.53
C ASP A 145 -15.39 -0.55 12.82
N ARG A 146 -16.35 0.14 12.18
CA ARG A 146 -16.86 1.43 12.65
C ARG A 146 -18.38 1.41 12.83
N THR A 147 -18.95 0.25 13.11
CA THR A 147 -20.32 0.14 13.62
C THR A 147 -20.32 -0.42 15.02
N SER A 148 -19.81 0.35 15.98
CA SER A 148 -20.38 0.27 17.32
C SER A 148 -21.82 0.80 17.23
N PRO A 149 -22.85 -0.01 17.49
CA PRO A 149 -24.21 0.48 17.53
C PRO A 149 -24.36 1.44 18.71
N GLU A 150 -24.80 2.67 18.45
CA GLU A 150 -25.24 3.57 19.50
C GLU A 150 -26.29 2.86 20.39
N PRO A 151 -26.18 2.93 21.72
CA PRO A 151 -27.21 2.38 22.58
C PRO A 151 -28.50 3.20 22.42
N PRO A 152 -29.68 2.56 22.32
CA PRO A 152 -30.93 3.27 22.12
C PRO A 152 -31.32 4.05 23.37
N GLY A 153 -31.36 5.37 23.22
CA GLY A 153 -32.34 6.29 23.81
C GLY A 153 -32.57 6.25 25.32
N THR A 154 -32.07 7.27 26.00
CA THR A 154 -32.75 7.85 27.16
C THR A 154 -32.98 9.34 26.93
N HIS A 155 -34.23 9.69 26.64
CA HIS A 155 -34.72 11.06 26.67
C HIS A 155 -34.51 11.66 28.06
N ALA A 156 -33.75 12.76 28.15
CA ALA A 156 -33.91 13.76 29.19
C ALA A 156 -33.36 15.12 28.72
N ALA A 157 -34.30 16.04 28.48
CA ALA A 157 -34.21 17.51 28.51
C ALA A 157 -32.89 18.20 28.11
N GLU A 158 -32.96 18.93 27.00
CA GLU A 158 -32.04 20.03 26.68
C GLU A 158 -31.97 21.06 27.81
N PRO A 159 -30.79 21.66 28.01
CA PRO A 159 -30.72 23.10 28.09
C PRO A 159 -29.82 23.67 26.99
N ALA A 160 -30.29 24.81 26.47
CA ALA A 160 -29.67 25.61 25.43
C ALA A 160 -28.22 26.01 25.75
N GLY A 161 -27.36 25.96 24.72
CA GLY A 161 -26.09 26.67 24.66
C GLY A 161 -24.86 25.77 24.71
N TYR A 162 -24.45 25.25 23.55
CA TYR A 162 -23.02 25.08 23.27
C TYR A 162 -22.78 25.35 21.79
N GLU A 163 -21.87 26.29 21.55
CA GLU A 163 -21.36 26.67 20.24
C GLU A 163 -20.76 25.46 19.53
N GLY A 164 -20.83 25.47 18.20
CA GLY A 164 -20.58 24.32 17.34
C GLY A 164 -19.32 23.55 17.71
N THR A 165 -19.48 22.24 17.92
CA THR A 165 -18.39 21.29 17.87
C THR A 165 -17.64 21.47 16.54
N PRO A 166 -16.32 21.72 16.55
CA PRO A 166 -15.57 21.80 15.31
C PRO A 166 -15.72 20.46 14.60
N ASN A 167 -16.03 20.54 13.29
CA ASN A 167 -16.11 19.41 12.36
C ASN A 167 -15.18 18.28 12.79
N ALA A 168 -15.71 17.05 12.86
CA ALA A 168 -14.87 15.85 12.79
C ALA A 168 -13.99 15.99 11.55
N GLN A 169 -12.76 16.46 11.74
CA GLN A 169 -11.83 16.70 10.66
C GLN A 169 -11.33 15.33 10.23
N HIS A 170 -11.93 14.82 9.16
CA HIS A 170 -11.43 13.68 8.43
C HIS A 170 -9.96 13.92 8.09
N PRO A 171 -9.10 12.88 8.14
CA PRO A 171 -7.68 13.05 7.86
C PRO A 171 -7.51 13.65 6.46
N PRO A 172 -6.56 14.59 6.29
CA PRO A 172 -6.34 15.22 5.00
C PRO A 172 -5.89 14.18 3.96
N PRO A 173 -6.26 14.35 2.68
CA PRO A 173 -5.78 13.50 1.59
C PRO A 173 -4.26 13.39 1.59
N GLU A 174 -3.74 12.17 1.39
CA GLU A 174 -2.30 11.91 1.37
C GLU A 174 -1.82 11.51 -0.03
N SER A 175 -0.62 11.97 -0.41
CA SER A 175 0.04 11.53 -1.65
C SER A 175 0.33 10.04 -1.57
N VAL A 176 0.02 9.29 -2.62
CA VAL A 176 0.39 7.88 -2.79
C VAL A 176 1.74 7.84 -3.50
N ASP A 177 2.75 7.36 -2.78
CA ASP A 177 4.14 7.38 -3.22
C ASP A 177 4.61 6.04 -3.79
N GLY A 178 3.91 4.95 -3.49
CA GLY A 178 4.20 3.65 -4.07
C GLY A 178 3.26 2.53 -3.65
N LEU A 179 3.57 1.34 -4.14
CA LEU A 179 2.82 0.11 -3.90
C LEU A 179 3.82 -1.03 -3.62
N PHE A 180 3.72 -1.61 -2.44
CA PHE A 180 4.31 -2.92 -2.19
C PHE A 180 3.43 -4.03 -2.74
N TRP A 181 4.05 -5.06 -3.30
CA TRP A 181 3.37 -6.28 -3.73
C TRP A 181 4.21 -7.52 -3.41
N ALA A 182 3.54 -8.61 -3.05
CA ALA A 182 4.18 -9.91 -2.86
C ALA A 182 3.21 -11.02 -3.24
N ALA A 183 3.55 -11.77 -4.28
CA ALA A 183 2.82 -12.95 -4.73
C ALA A 183 3.43 -14.21 -4.09
N ASP A 184 2.61 -15.00 -3.42
CA ASP A 184 3.04 -16.25 -2.83
C ASP A 184 3.05 -17.40 -3.87
N ARG A 185 3.57 -18.56 -3.45
CA ARG A 185 3.58 -19.76 -4.28
C ARG A 185 2.25 -20.53 -4.24
N THR A 186 1.34 -20.13 -3.36
CA THR A 186 0.01 -20.72 -3.18
C THR A 186 -1.06 -20.06 -4.04
N GLY A 187 -0.74 -18.95 -4.70
CA GLY A 187 -1.62 -18.21 -5.60
C GLY A 187 -2.33 -17.00 -4.98
N ALA A 188 -1.87 -16.45 -3.85
CA ALA A 188 -2.35 -15.18 -3.30
C ALA A 188 -1.34 -14.04 -3.52
N ILE A 189 -1.87 -12.81 -3.52
CA ILE A 189 -1.12 -11.56 -3.60
C ILE A 189 -1.42 -10.69 -2.39
N ASN A 190 -0.37 -10.17 -1.77
CA ASN A 190 -0.42 -9.19 -0.69
C ASN A 190 -0.05 -7.83 -1.29
N LEU A 191 -0.79 -6.79 -0.91
CA LEU A 191 -0.61 -5.42 -1.41
C LEU A 191 -0.62 -4.44 -0.24
N ALA A 192 0.18 -3.38 -0.36
CA ALA A 192 0.07 -2.24 0.54
C ALA A 192 0.45 -0.94 -0.18
N LEU A 193 -0.40 0.08 -0.06
CA LEU A 193 -0.04 1.42 -0.51
C LEU A 193 0.91 2.06 0.48
N VAL A 194 1.79 2.88 -0.07
CA VAL A 194 2.70 3.73 0.70
C VAL A 194 2.29 5.17 0.46
N THR A 195 2.07 5.91 1.54
CA THR A 195 1.63 7.31 1.49
C THR A 195 2.57 8.24 2.24
N GLY A 196 2.50 9.53 1.92
CA GLY A 196 3.06 10.58 2.74
C GLY A 196 4.60 10.60 2.84
N VAL A 197 5.32 9.98 1.91
CA VAL A 197 6.79 10.00 1.85
C VAL A 197 7.25 11.41 1.49
N ARG A 198 7.70 12.16 2.51
CA ARG A 198 8.02 13.58 2.38
C ARG A 198 9.41 13.90 2.92
N PRO A 199 10.16 14.79 2.27
CA PRO A 199 11.46 15.23 2.80
C PRO A 199 11.31 16.11 4.05
N ASP A 200 10.15 16.72 4.27
CA ASP A 200 9.84 17.64 5.38
C ASP A 200 9.10 16.98 6.56
N ARG A 201 8.75 15.70 6.45
CA ARG A 201 8.13 14.91 7.53
C ARG A 201 8.87 13.57 7.67
N PRO A 202 9.38 13.21 8.86
CA PRO A 202 9.92 11.87 9.06
C PRO A 202 8.81 10.82 8.94
N GLY A 203 9.10 9.76 8.20
CA GLY A 203 8.24 8.58 8.08
C GLY A 203 7.40 8.52 6.80
N TYR A 204 6.48 7.57 6.80
CA TYR A 204 5.57 7.21 5.72
C TYR A 204 4.32 6.59 6.36
N GLY A 205 3.20 6.56 5.63
CA GLY A 205 2.03 5.77 5.98
C GLY A 205 1.99 4.48 5.18
N ILE A 206 1.46 3.41 5.78
CA ILE A 206 1.17 2.15 5.08
C ILE A 206 -0.32 1.87 5.15
N VAL A 207 -0.93 1.62 3.99
CA VAL A 207 -2.32 1.18 3.91
C VAL A 207 -2.33 -0.26 3.39
N PRO A 208 -2.39 -1.26 4.29
CA PRO A 208 -2.42 -2.65 3.89
C PRO A 208 -3.77 -2.99 3.25
N VAL A 209 -3.74 -3.89 2.28
CA VAL A 209 -4.95 -4.40 1.63
C VAL A 209 -5.09 -5.89 1.96
N PRO A 210 -6.30 -6.36 2.31
CA PRO A 210 -6.58 -7.79 2.48
C PRO A 210 -6.00 -8.65 1.35
N PRO A 211 -5.31 -9.76 1.67
CA PRO A 211 -4.76 -10.66 0.67
C PRO A 211 -5.85 -11.17 -0.29
N GLN A 212 -5.49 -11.30 -1.55
CA GLN A 212 -6.43 -11.68 -2.62
C GLN A 212 -5.85 -12.79 -3.49
N PRO A 213 -6.67 -13.56 -4.23
CA PRO A 213 -6.15 -14.51 -5.19
C PRO A 213 -5.47 -13.81 -6.37
N LEU A 214 -4.28 -14.27 -6.74
CA LEU A 214 -3.49 -13.78 -7.88
C LEU A 214 -4.25 -13.94 -9.21
N SER A 215 -5.13 -14.94 -9.30
CA SER A 215 -6.00 -15.19 -10.46
C SER A 215 -7.05 -14.10 -10.69
N ALA A 216 -7.26 -13.16 -9.75
CA ALA A 216 -8.20 -12.05 -9.89
C ALA A 216 -7.59 -10.80 -10.56
N LEU A 217 -6.25 -10.70 -10.69
CA LEU A 217 -5.59 -9.59 -11.40
C LEU A 217 -6.19 -9.29 -12.79
N PRO A 218 -6.50 -10.30 -13.63
CA PRO A 218 -7.03 -10.05 -14.95
C PRO A 218 -8.42 -9.39 -14.91
N GLU A 219 -9.26 -9.76 -13.94
CA GLU A 219 -10.58 -9.16 -13.71
C GLU A 219 -10.45 -7.72 -13.21
N TRP A 220 -9.58 -7.45 -12.24
CA TRP A 220 -9.39 -6.09 -11.71
C TRP A 220 -8.85 -5.12 -12.76
N ALA A 221 -8.01 -5.58 -13.68
CA ALA A 221 -7.50 -4.74 -14.77
C ALA A 221 -8.60 -4.31 -15.75
N ALA A 222 -9.61 -5.16 -15.96
CA ALA A 222 -10.66 -4.95 -16.96
C ALA A 222 -11.94 -4.31 -16.40
N GLY A 223 -12.28 -4.64 -15.15
CA GLY A 223 -13.52 -4.19 -14.52
C GLY A 223 -13.50 -2.71 -14.09
N PRO A 224 -14.68 -2.09 -13.90
CA PRO A 224 -14.77 -0.81 -13.21
C PRO A 224 -14.40 -0.99 -11.72
N ALA A 225 -13.69 -0.02 -11.15
CA ALA A 225 -13.35 0.00 -9.72
C ALA A 225 -14.34 0.83 -8.89
N ARG A 226 -15.25 1.56 -9.55
CA ARG A 226 -16.35 2.31 -8.93
C ARG A 226 -17.70 1.91 -9.51
N GLU A 227 -18.74 1.94 -8.67
CA GLU A 227 -20.14 1.76 -9.11
C GLU A 227 -20.66 2.98 -9.90
N GLY A 228 -19.98 4.13 -9.82
CA GLY A 228 -20.31 5.34 -10.58
C GLY A 228 -19.14 6.33 -10.66
N GLY A 229 -19.14 7.16 -11.72
CA GLY A 229 -18.01 8.02 -12.07
C GLY A 229 -16.88 7.26 -12.78
N GLY A 230 -15.87 8.00 -13.25
CA GLY A 230 -14.65 7.38 -13.77
C GLY A 230 -13.79 6.83 -12.63
N ASP A 231 -13.11 5.71 -12.87
CA ASP A 231 -12.07 5.22 -11.96
C ASP A 231 -10.97 6.28 -11.83
N PHE A 232 -10.40 6.38 -10.64
CA PHE A 232 -9.32 7.31 -10.29
C PHE A 232 -9.66 8.80 -10.42
N THR A 233 -10.91 9.18 -10.68
CA THR A 233 -11.29 10.59 -10.65
C THR A 233 -11.21 11.12 -9.23
N THR A 234 -10.78 12.37 -9.09
CA THR A 234 -10.54 13.04 -7.80
C THR A 234 -11.49 14.21 -7.61
N SER A 235 -11.77 14.57 -6.35
CA SER A 235 -12.50 15.80 -6.01
C SER A 235 -11.60 16.82 -5.31
N LEU A 236 -10.27 16.62 -5.36
CA LEU A 236 -9.34 17.56 -4.78
C LEU A 236 -9.45 18.92 -5.50
N PRO A 237 -9.57 20.03 -4.75
CA PRO A 237 -9.59 21.36 -5.35
C PRO A 237 -8.34 21.62 -6.20
N GLY A 238 -8.55 22.05 -7.44
CA GLY A 238 -7.45 22.33 -8.37
C GLY A 238 -6.84 21.11 -9.06
N ALA A 239 -7.37 19.90 -8.84
CA ALA A 239 -6.89 18.67 -9.47
C ALA A 239 -6.83 18.74 -11.01
N GLU A 240 -7.78 19.45 -11.62
CA GLU A 240 -7.87 19.65 -13.08
C GLU A 240 -6.63 20.36 -13.66
N LEU A 241 -5.96 21.20 -12.86
CA LEU A 241 -4.81 22.00 -13.31
C LEU A 241 -3.56 21.14 -13.48
N ASP A 242 -3.38 20.15 -12.62
CA ASP A 242 -2.20 19.28 -12.58
C ASP A 242 -2.50 17.84 -13.06
N GLY A 243 -3.76 17.58 -13.46
CA GLY A 243 -4.23 16.26 -13.88
C GLY A 243 -4.06 15.22 -12.77
N LEU A 244 -4.46 15.59 -11.54
CA LEU A 244 -4.36 14.73 -10.36
C LEU A 244 -5.39 13.59 -10.42
N LEU A 245 -5.07 12.50 -9.74
CA LEU A 245 -5.87 11.28 -9.66
C LEU A 245 -6.12 10.91 -8.20
N GLY A 246 -7.21 10.20 -7.93
CA GLY A 246 -7.68 9.88 -6.58
C GLY A 246 -8.00 8.41 -6.37
N ILE A 247 -7.49 7.81 -5.30
CA ILE A 247 -7.92 6.50 -4.78
C ILE A 247 -8.92 6.73 -3.66
N ARG A 248 -10.08 6.08 -3.75
CA ARG A 248 -11.17 6.12 -2.77
C ARG A 248 -11.67 4.74 -2.37
N THR A 249 -11.49 3.74 -3.22
CA THR A 249 -11.96 2.38 -2.94
C THR A 249 -10.81 1.39 -2.94
N GLN A 250 -10.99 0.30 -2.21
CA GLN A 250 -10.07 -0.83 -2.27
C GLN A 250 -9.97 -1.41 -3.69
N ALA A 251 -11.08 -1.42 -4.44
CA ALA A 251 -11.10 -1.88 -5.84
C ALA A 251 -10.19 -1.04 -6.76
N GLU A 252 -10.01 0.25 -6.47
CA GLU A 252 -9.06 1.09 -7.21
C GLU A 252 -7.61 0.71 -6.90
N VAL A 253 -7.30 0.30 -5.67
CA VAL A 253 -5.99 -0.24 -5.31
C VAL A 253 -5.71 -1.53 -6.07
N PHE A 254 -6.69 -2.42 -6.14
CA PHE A 254 -6.61 -3.67 -6.91
C PHE A 254 -6.41 -3.43 -8.40
N LYS A 255 -7.17 -2.50 -8.98
CA LYS A 255 -7.05 -2.13 -10.39
C LYS A 255 -5.69 -1.49 -10.68
N LEU A 256 -5.22 -0.58 -9.83
CA LEU A 256 -3.88 0.02 -9.92
C LEU A 256 -2.81 -1.06 -9.91
N ALA A 257 -2.85 -1.96 -8.92
CA ALA A 257 -1.89 -3.06 -8.81
C ALA A 257 -1.89 -3.95 -10.05
N ALA A 258 -3.06 -4.32 -10.56
CA ALA A 258 -3.18 -5.11 -11.77
C ALA A 258 -2.59 -4.40 -13.00
N LEU A 259 -2.93 -3.13 -13.23
CA LEU A 259 -2.41 -2.37 -14.37
C LEU A 259 -0.88 -2.20 -14.32
N LEU A 260 -0.32 -1.95 -13.14
CA LEU A 260 1.12 -1.84 -12.94
C LEU A 260 1.83 -3.18 -13.14
N LEU A 261 1.35 -4.25 -12.51
CA LEU A 261 1.95 -5.57 -12.65
C LEU A 261 1.87 -6.07 -14.08
N ARG A 262 0.77 -5.79 -14.81
CA ARG A 262 0.68 -6.04 -16.25
C ARG A 262 1.79 -5.35 -17.02
N HIS A 263 2.06 -4.09 -16.68
CA HIS A 263 3.08 -3.30 -17.36
C HIS A 263 4.48 -3.90 -17.13
N LEU A 264 4.74 -4.39 -15.92
CA LEU A 264 6.03 -4.99 -15.54
C LEU A 264 6.26 -6.38 -16.11
N THR A 265 5.20 -7.16 -16.37
CA THR A 265 5.30 -8.52 -16.91
C THR A 265 5.21 -8.59 -18.43
N ARG A 266 5.01 -7.46 -19.12
CA ARG A 266 5.09 -7.43 -20.59
C ARG A 266 6.52 -7.73 -21.04
N PRO A 267 6.71 -8.65 -22.01
CA PRO A 267 8.01 -8.94 -22.58
C PRO A 267 8.58 -7.77 -23.39
#